data_AF-A0A843BZ33-F1
#
_entry.id   AF-A0A843BZ33-F1
#
_cell.length_a   1.000
_cell.length_b   1.000
_cell.length_c   1.000
_cell.angle_alpha   90.00
_cell.angle_beta   90.00
_cell.angle_gamma   90.00
#
_symmetry.space_group_name_H-M   'P 1'
#
loop_
_entity.id
_entity.type
_entity.pdbx_description
1 polymer ?
#
loop_
_entity_poly.entity_id
_entity_poly.type
_entity_poly.pdbx_seq_one_letter_code
_entity_poly.pdbx_strand_id
1 'polypeptide(L)'
;MVTEEDKLRLRRWRNRGFYSERALVNLLKKNRYNAVRIPVSAPSLSPLPDVVARKNDQVFAFEVKNSSYFAYYPKQQIDKLF
;
A
#
# COMPACT_ATOMS: atom_id res chain seq x y z
N MET A 1 -12.96 -8.22 -27.65
CA MET A 1 -12.37 -9.37 -26.92
C MET A 1 -11.12 -8.89 -26.22
N VAL A 2 -10.91 -9.26 -24.95
CA VAL A 2 -9.70 -8.90 -24.18
C VAL A 2 -8.55 -9.80 -24.63
N THR A 3 -7.44 -9.22 -25.09
CA THR A 3 -6.27 -9.97 -25.56
C THR A 3 -5.37 -10.42 -24.39
N GLU A 4 -4.45 -11.36 -24.64
CA GLU A 4 -3.44 -11.74 -23.62
C GLU A 4 -2.50 -10.58 -23.26
N GLU A 5 -2.21 -9.69 -24.20
CA GLU A 5 -1.45 -8.47 -23.94
C GLU A 5 -2.18 -7.53 -22.97
N ASP A 6 -3.50 -7.38 -23.12
CA ASP A 6 -4.32 -6.59 -22.19
C ASP A 6 -4.28 -7.16 -20.78
N LYS A 7 -4.38 -8.49 -20.64
CA LYS A 7 -4.28 -9.19 -19.35
C LYS A 7 -2.91 -8.98 -18.69
N LEU A 8 -1.82 -9.06 -19.46
CA LEU A 8 -0.46 -8.81 -18.98
C LEU A 8 -0.29 -7.35 -18.53
N ARG A 9 -0.85 -6.40 -19.29
CA ARG A 9 -0.80 -4.96 -18.96
C ARG A 9 -1.51 -4.68 -17.63
N LEU A 10 -2.69 -5.25 -17.43
CA LEU A 10 -3.46 -5.16 -16.17
C LEU A 10 -2.71 -5.78 -15.00
N ARG A 11 -2.11 -6.97 -15.17
CA ARG A 11 -1.29 -7.61 -14.13
C ARG A 11 -0.08 -6.75 -13.76
N ARG A 12 0.64 -6.20 -14.74
CA ARG A 12 1.77 -5.29 -14.52
C ARG A 12 1.35 -4.01 -13.80
N TRP A 13 0.18 -3.46 -14.14
CA TRP A 13 -0.37 -2.29 -13.46
C TRP A 13 -0.73 -2.59 -11.99
N ARG A 14 -1.40 -3.72 -11.72
CA ARG A 14 -1.70 -4.18 -10.35
C ARG A 14 -0.42 -4.44 -9.54
N ASN A 15 0.59 -5.04 -10.17
CA ASN A 15 1.89 -5.31 -9.54
C ASN A 15 2.68 -4.04 -9.22
N ARG A 16 2.47 -2.94 -9.95
CA ARG A 16 3.12 -1.65 -9.66
C ARG A 16 2.64 -1.04 -8.33
N GLY A 17 1.36 -1.16 -8.00
CA GLY A 17 0.87 -0.77 -6.67
C GLY A 17 1.58 -1.55 -5.56
N PHE A 18 1.72 -2.86 -5.76
CA PHE A 18 2.39 -3.72 -4.78
C PHE A 18 3.88 -3.42 -4.59
N TYR A 19 4.54 -2.90 -5.62
CA TYR A 19 5.96 -2.57 -5.57
C TYR A 19 6.24 -1.48 -4.53
N SER A 20 5.46 -0.39 -4.52
CA SER A 20 5.70 0.75 -3.62
C SER A 20 5.49 0.40 -2.16
N GLU A 21 4.43 -0.35 -1.85
CA GLU A 21 4.23 -0.86 -0.49
C GLU A 21 5.39 -1.79 -0.05
N ARG A 22 5.87 -2.67 -0.95
CA ARG A 22 7.03 -3.55 -0.66
C ARG A 22 8.31 -2.74 -0.45
N ALA A 23 8.53 -1.72 -1.25
CA ALA A 23 9.66 -0.81 -1.11
C ALA A 23 9.64 -0.11 0.26
N LEU A 24 8.47 0.39 0.68
CA LEU A 24 8.29 1.00 2.00
C LEU A 24 8.54 0.00 3.13
N VAL A 25 7.97 -1.21 3.07
CA VAL A 25 8.23 -2.27 4.08
C VAL A 25 9.72 -2.58 4.19
N ASN A 26 10.42 -2.73 3.06
CA ASN A 26 11.85 -3.00 3.06
C ASN A 26 12.65 -1.83 3.66
N LEU A 27 12.27 -0.59 3.35
CA LEU A 27 12.90 0.60 3.93
C LEU A 27 12.70 0.66 5.45
N LEU A 28 11.48 0.41 5.92
CA LEU A 28 11.14 0.39 7.35
C LEU A 28 11.94 -0.71 8.08
N LYS A 29 12.01 -1.92 7.52
CA LYS A 29 12.80 -3.03 8.08
C LYS A 29 14.29 -2.69 8.17
N LYS A 30 14.87 -2.08 7.13
CA LYS A 30 16.27 -1.60 7.15
C LYS A 30 16.51 -0.59 8.29
N ASN A 31 15.50 0.19 8.65
CA ASN A 31 15.53 1.18 9.73
C ASN A 31 15.05 0.63 11.09
N ARG A 32 15.06 -0.70 11.27
CA ARG A 32 14.71 -1.41 12.52
C ARG A 32 13.25 -1.24 12.95
N TYR A 33 12.34 -1.09 11.99
CA TYR A 33 10.90 -1.20 12.23
C TYR A 33 10.43 -2.63 11.94
N ASN A 34 9.48 -3.12 12.74
CA ASN A 34 8.70 -4.30 12.40
C ASN A 34 7.57 -3.86 11.47
N ALA A 35 7.65 -4.16 10.18
CA ALA A 35 6.70 -3.67 9.18
C ALA A 35 6.11 -4.79 8.31
N VAL A 36 4.81 -4.69 8.01
CA VAL A 36 4.05 -5.63 7.17
C VAL A 36 3.06 -4.89 6.27
N ARG A 37 2.79 -5.47 5.10
CA ARG A 37 1.71 -5.06 4.20
C ARG A 37 0.39 -5.70 4.62
N ILE A 38 -0.71 -4.98 4.46
CA ILE A 38 -2.04 -5.54 4.59
C ILE A 38 -2.49 -6.10 3.22
N PRO A 39 -2.88 -7.38 3.13
CA PRO A 39 -3.33 -7.97 1.88
C PRO A 39 -4.72 -7.47 1.48
N VAL A 40 -4.91 -7.26 0.17
CA VAL A 40 -6.13 -6.73 -0.48
C VAL A 40 -7.34 -7.66 -0.36
N SER A 41 -7.19 -8.87 0.20
CA SER A 41 -8.29 -9.81 0.41
C SER A 41 -9.18 -9.46 1.61
N ALA A 42 -8.85 -8.40 2.36
CA ALA A 42 -9.75 -7.84 3.36
C ALA A 42 -10.95 -7.16 2.67
N PRO A 43 -12.18 -7.26 3.22
CA PRO A 43 -13.34 -6.56 2.67
C PRO A 43 -13.03 -5.07 2.47
N SER A 44 -13.35 -4.51 1.30
CA SER A 44 -12.99 -3.13 0.91
C SER A 44 -13.57 -2.04 1.80
N LEU A 45 -14.49 -2.39 2.70
CA LEU A 45 -15.13 -1.51 3.68
C LEU A 45 -14.41 -1.49 5.05
N SER A 46 -13.42 -2.36 5.26
CA SER A 46 -12.65 -2.36 6.50
C SER A 46 -11.64 -1.19 6.49
N PRO A 47 -11.59 -0.35 7.53
CA PRO A 47 -10.66 0.77 7.62
C PRO A 47 -9.25 0.26 7.95
N LEU A 48 -8.58 -0.29 6.94
CA LEU A 48 -7.22 -0.81 7.08
C LEU A 48 -6.23 0.06 6.30
N PRO A 49 -5.04 0.35 6.87
CA PRO A 49 -3.95 0.96 6.13
C PRO A 49 -3.34 -0.02 5.11
N ASP A 50 -2.52 0.48 4.19
CA ASP A 50 -1.78 -0.38 3.26
C ASP A 50 -0.60 -1.07 3.94
N VAL A 51 0.08 -0.36 4.84
CA VAL A 51 1.23 -0.86 5.61
C VAL A 51 1.07 -0.49 7.08
N VAL A 52 1.39 -1.45 7.96
CA VAL A 52 1.52 -1.21 9.40
C VAL A 52 2.96 -1.42 9.78
N ALA A 53 3.49 -0.54 10.63
CA ALA A 53 4.80 -0.71 11.23
C ALA A 53 4.80 -0.39 12.72
N ARG A 54 5.76 -0.97 13.43
CA ARG A 54 6.01 -0.71 14.84
C ARG A 54 7.48 -0.48 15.09
N LYS A 55 7.79 0.48 15.97
CA LYS A 55 9.12 0.64 16.57
C LYS A 55 8.94 1.00 18.03
N ASN A 56 9.48 0.16 18.92
CA ASN A 56 9.29 0.27 20.37
C ASN A 56 7.80 0.26 20.74
N ASP A 57 7.29 1.34 21.32
CA ASP A 57 5.92 1.58 21.73
C ASP A 57 5.08 2.32 20.66
N GLN A 58 5.71 2.80 19.59
CA GLN A 58 5.05 3.54 18.52
C GLN A 58 4.54 2.62 17.42
N VAL A 59 3.29 2.85 17.01
CA VAL A 59 2.64 2.18 15.89
C VAL A 59 2.38 3.21 14.79
N PHE A 60 2.64 2.81 13.55
CA PHE A 60 2.50 3.62 12.35
C PHE A 60 1.58 2.92 11.36
N ALA A 61 0.59 3.66 10.86
CA ALA A 61 -0.30 3.23 9.79
C ALA A 61 -0.02 4.10 8.57
N PHE A 62 0.19 3.46 7.41
CA PHE A 62 0.52 4.15 6.17
C PHE A 62 -0.50 3.82 5.08
N GLU A 63 -1.02 4.86 4.42
CA GLU A 63 -1.61 4.77 3.08
C GLU A 63 -0.50 5.12 2.06
N VAL A 64 -0.29 4.29 1.05
CA VAL A 64 0.87 4.36 0.15
C VAL A 64 0.45 4.71 -1.27
N LYS A 65 0.90 5.87 -1.78
CA LYS A 65 0.81 6.21 -3.21
C LYS A 65 2.19 6.25 -3.84
N ASN A 66 2.26 5.84 -5.11
CA ASN A 66 3.39 6.12 -5.98
C ASN A 66 3.00 7.26 -6.93
N SER A 67 3.64 8.43 -6.80
CA SER A 67 3.44 9.56 -7.69
C SER A 67 4.75 10.32 -7.87
N SER A 68 4.98 10.85 -9.07
CA SER A 68 6.16 11.65 -9.41
C SER A 68 5.99 13.14 -9.12
N TYR A 69 4.77 13.64 -8.89
CA TYR A 69 4.51 15.06 -8.72
C TYR A 69 3.51 15.35 -7.59
N PHE A 70 2.21 15.05 -7.79
CA PHE A 70 1.18 15.20 -6.76
C PHE A 70 0.51 13.87 -6.43
N ALA A 71 0.27 13.62 -5.14
CA ALA A 71 -0.50 12.48 -4.66
C ALA A 71 -1.83 12.97 -4.06
N TYR A 72 -2.94 12.49 -4.61
CA TYR A 72 -4.28 12.80 -4.10
C TYR A 72 -4.81 11.63 -3.27
N TYR A 73 -5.33 11.96 -2.09
CA TYR A 73 -6.00 11.04 -1.17
C TYR A 73 -7.43 11.54 -0.95
N PRO A 74 -8.46 10.81 -1.39
CA PRO A 74 -9.85 11.07 -1.01
C PRO A 74 -9.99 11.07 0.51
N LYS A 75 -10.88 11.93 1.03
CA LYS A 75 -11.12 12.05 2.47
C LYS A 75 -11.45 10.69 3.12
N GLN A 76 -12.25 9.87 2.45
CA GLN A 76 -12.61 8.53 2.93
C GLN A 76 -11.40 7.58 3.02
N GLN A 77 -10.27 7.85 2.35
CA GLN A 77 -9.03 7.10 2.54
C GLN A 77 -8.28 7.53 3.79
N ILE A 78 -8.33 8.82 4.12
CA ILE A 78 -7.70 9.38 5.32
C ILE A 78 -8.50 9.02 6.57
N ASP A 79 -9.82 9.09 6.49
CA ASP A 79 -10.74 8.76 7.59
C ASP A 79 -10.62 7.29 8.03
N LYS A 80 -9.96 6.41 7.26
CA LYS A 80 -9.68 5.01 7.65
C LYS A 80 -8.54 4.88 8.66
N LEU A 81 -7.67 5.89 8.75
CA LEU A 81 -6.45 5.82 9.55
C LEU A 81 -6.70 6.17 11.03
N PHE A 82 -7.92 6.64 11.37
CA PHE A 82 -8.31 7.19 12.67
C PHE A 82 -9.75 6.77 13.02
#